data_AF-G5RV63-F1
#
_entry.id   AF-G5RV63-F1
#
_cell.length_a   1.000
_cell.length_b   1.000
_cell.length_c   1.000
_cell.angle_alpha   90.00
_cell.angle_beta   90.00
_cell.angle_gamma   90.00
#
_symmetry.space_group_name_H-M   'P 1'
#
loop_
_entity.id
_entity.type
_entity.pdbx_description
1 polymer ?
#
loop_
_entity_poly.entity_id
_entity_poly.type
_entity_poly.pdbx_seq_one_letter_code
_entity_poly.pdbx_strand_id
1 'polypeptide(L)'
;GGAPGPLPDTLANLTPQAYNSIQYDAAHSLWNGVANRQLDIQFFHVGMGFRRRVRMFSVDTTTHLAREIHFRPELFKYNDAGVDTTQLEGQSDLGFAGFRVFNPVISGR
;
A
#
# COMPACT_ATOMS: atom_id res chain seq x y z
N GLY A 1 -19.40 -10.24 3.59
CA GLY A 1 -18.75 -9.05 2.99
C GLY A 1 -19.09 -9.03 1.52
N GLY A 2 -19.69 -7.95 1.03
CA GLY A 2 -20.09 -7.82 -0.38
C GLY A 2 -18.89 -7.77 -1.32
N ALA A 3 -19.15 -7.93 -2.62
CA ALA A 3 -18.13 -7.67 -3.63
C ALA A 3 -17.59 -6.24 -3.45
N PRO A 4 -16.27 -6.01 -3.58
CA PRO A 4 -15.72 -4.66 -3.54
C PRO A 4 -16.45 -3.79 -4.57
N GLY A 5 -16.75 -2.54 -4.21
CA GLY A 5 -17.22 -1.56 -5.19
C GLY A 5 -16.20 -1.39 -6.33
N PRO A 6 -16.64 -0.91 -7.49
CA PRO A 6 -15.72 -0.61 -8.59
C PRO A 6 -14.66 0.40 -8.14
N LEU A 7 -13.40 0.17 -8.53
CA LEU A 7 -12.35 1.16 -8.31
C LEU A 7 -12.66 2.43 -9.11
N PRO A 8 -12.30 3.63 -8.61
CA PRO A 8 -12.30 4.85 -9.40
C PRO A 8 -11.53 4.67 -10.72
N ASP A 9 -12.00 5.30 -11.79
CA ASP A 9 -11.44 5.13 -13.13
C ASP A 9 -9.94 5.47 -13.20
N THR A 10 -9.50 6.46 -12.41
CA THR A 10 -8.09 6.86 -12.30
C THR A 10 -7.17 5.72 -11.81
N LEU A 11 -7.71 4.74 -11.08
CA LEU A 11 -6.99 3.54 -10.65
C LEU A 11 -7.28 2.33 -11.54
N ALA A 12 -8.53 2.17 -12.00
CA ALA A 12 -8.96 1.00 -12.77
C ALA A 12 -8.25 0.89 -14.13
N ASN A 13 -7.91 2.04 -14.74
CA ASN A 13 -7.38 2.13 -16.10
C ASN A 13 -5.86 2.39 -16.14
N LEU A 14 -5.16 2.25 -15.01
CA LEU A 14 -3.71 2.38 -14.96
C LEU A 14 -3.02 1.40 -15.92
N THR A 15 -2.03 1.90 -16.65
CA THR A 15 -1.10 1.03 -17.38
C THR A 15 -0.18 0.31 -16.39
N PRO A 16 0.44 -0.83 -16.76
CA PRO A 16 1.41 -1.49 -15.90
C PRO A 16 2.56 -0.58 -15.46
N GLN A 17 3.02 0.32 -16.34
CA GLN A 17 4.06 1.30 -16.03
C GLN A 17 3.58 2.31 -14.97
N ALA A 18 2.39 2.89 -15.15
CA ALA A 18 1.82 3.84 -14.20
C ALA A 18 1.53 3.17 -12.85
N TYR A 19 1.04 1.93 -12.85
CA TYR A 19 0.85 1.18 -11.61
C TYR A 19 2.18 0.96 -10.85
N ASN A 20 3.26 0.65 -11.57
CA ASN A 20 4.58 0.46 -10.98
C ASN A 20 5.25 1.76 -10.49
N SER A 21 4.82 2.93 -10.99
CA SER A 21 5.32 4.20 -10.49
C SER A 21 4.69 4.60 -9.15
N ILE A 22 3.54 4.02 -8.79
CA ILE A 22 2.95 4.15 -7.46
C ILE A 22 3.83 3.38 -6.45
N GLN A 23 4.46 4.12 -5.55
CA GLN A 23 5.39 3.56 -4.57
C GLN A 23 4.95 3.86 -3.16
N TYR A 24 5.05 2.86 -2.29
CA TYR A 24 4.85 3.07 -0.86
C TYR A 24 5.91 4.01 -0.31
N ASP A 25 5.49 5.04 0.43
CA ASP A 25 6.43 5.97 1.04
C ASP A 25 7.11 5.32 2.24
N ALA A 26 8.39 5.00 2.10
CA ALA A 26 9.19 4.37 3.14
C ALA A 26 9.27 5.23 4.43
N ALA A 27 9.04 6.55 4.33
CA ALA A 27 8.88 7.42 5.50
C ALA A 27 7.74 6.96 6.42
N HIS A 28 6.69 6.36 5.85
CA HIS A 28 5.54 5.80 6.54
C HIS A 28 5.64 4.28 6.75
N SER A 29 6.82 3.66 6.57
CA SER A 29 6.97 2.23 6.84
C SER A 29 6.66 1.89 8.30
N LEU A 30 5.99 0.75 8.51
CA LEU A 30 5.62 0.24 9.83
C LEU A 30 6.82 0.15 10.79
N TRP A 31 8.03 -0.05 10.24
CA TRP A 31 9.28 -0.16 11.00
C TRP A 31 10.24 1.01 10.73
N ASN A 32 9.74 2.15 10.26
CA ASN A 32 10.51 3.38 10.25
C ASN A 32 10.85 3.77 11.70
N GLY A 33 12.14 3.76 12.07
CA GLY A 33 12.61 4.01 13.43
C GLY A 33 13.16 2.79 14.19
N VAL A 34 13.04 1.58 13.64
CA VAL A 34 13.72 0.39 14.21
C VAL A 34 15.19 0.41 13.78
N ALA A 35 16.10 0.65 14.73
CA ALA A 35 17.54 0.60 14.48
C ALA A 35 17.95 -0.82 14.01
N ASN A 36 18.83 -0.89 13.00
CA ASN A 36 19.33 -2.14 12.43
C ASN A 36 18.26 -3.07 11.83
N ARG A 37 17.16 -2.53 11.29
CA ARG A 37 16.13 -3.38 10.66
C ARG A 37 16.72 -4.22 9.53
N GLN A 38 16.56 -5.53 9.64
CA GLN A 38 17.03 -6.50 8.64
C GLN A 38 15.97 -6.80 7.57
N LEU A 39 14.71 -6.48 7.87
CA LEU A 39 13.56 -6.63 6.99
C LEU A 39 12.77 -5.34 6.97
N ASP A 40 12.16 -5.06 5.84
CA ASP A 40 11.22 -3.96 5.63
C ASP A 40 10.01 -4.46 4.85
N ILE A 41 8.88 -3.78 5.05
CA ILE A 41 7.62 -4.09 4.39
C ILE A 41 7.17 -2.87 3.62
N GLN A 42 6.73 -3.11 2.40
CA GLN A 42 6.01 -2.13 1.60
C GLN A 42 4.71 -2.72 1.12
N PHE A 43 3.66 -1.92 1.17
CA PHE A 43 2.34 -2.31 0.70
C PHE A 43 2.16 -1.92 -0.77
N PHE A 44 1.27 -2.61 -1.46
CA PHE A 44 0.85 -2.28 -2.82
C PHE A 44 -0.53 -1.63 -2.80
N HIS A 45 -0.74 -0.63 -3.66
CA HIS A 45 -2.02 0.02 -3.84
C HIS A 45 -2.94 -0.83 -4.73
N VAL A 46 -4.27 -0.81 -4.53
CA VAL A 46 -5.22 -1.37 -5.53
C VAL A 46 -5.19 -0.57 -6.84
N GLY A 47 -5.36 -1.22 -7.98
CA GLY A 47 -5.31 -0.57 -9.29
C GLY A 47 -5.14 -1.56 -10.43
N MET A 48 -5.37 -1.11 -11.66
CA MET A 48 -5.30 -1.94 -12.87
C MET A 48 -6.19 -3.21 -12.70
N GLY A 49 -5.58 -4.41 -12.69
CA GLY A 49 -6.26 -5.69 -12.46
C GLY A 49 -6.45 -6.04 -10.98
N PHE A 50 -5.77 -5.35 -10.06
CA PHE A 50 -5.79 -5.62 -8.62
C PHE A 50 -6.96 -4.91 -7.93
N ARG A 51 -8.17 -5.40 -8.19
CA ARG A 51 -9.43 -4.79 -7.71
C ARG A 51 -9.85 -5.21 -6.30
N ARG A 52 -9.31 -6.32 -5.80
CA ARG A 52 -9.69 -6.86 -4.49
C ARG A 52 -8.73 -6.36 -3.42
N ARG A 53 -9.24 -5.55 -2.49
CA ARG A 53 -8.47 -5.12 -1.32
C ARG A 53 -8.19 -6.27 -0.34
N VAL A 54 -7.05 -6.19 0.32
CA VAL A 54 -6.60 -7.08 1.38
C VAL A 54 -6.44 -6.25 2.65
N ARG A 55 -7.03 -6.73 3.75
CA ARG A 55 -6.86 -6.11 5.07
C ARG A 55 -5.53 -6.56 5.65
N MET A 56 -4.74 -5.61 6.14
CA MET A 56 -3.42 -5.87 6.72
C MET A 56 -3.47 -5.66 8.21
N PHE A 57 -2.78 -6.52 8.95
CA PHE A 57 -2.67 -6.43 10.40
C PHE A 57 -1.22 -6.58 10.81
N SER A 58 -0.77 -5.76 11.76
CA SER A 58 0.45 -6.01 12.50
C SER A 58 0.12 -6.80 13.76
N VAL A 59 0.98 -7.75 14.13
CA VAL A 59 0.84 -8.52 15.38
C VAL A 59 1.97 -8.11 16.31
N ASP A 60 1.62 -7.64 17.50
CA ASP A 60 2.57 -7.31 18.54
C ASP A 60 3.01 -8.59 19.26
N THR A 61 4.31 -8.87 19.28
CA THR A 61 4.86 -10.12 19.83
C THR A 61 4.87 -10.17 21.35
N THR A 62 4.73 -9.02 22.03
CA THR A 62 4.72 -8.93 23.50
C THR A 62 3.31 -9.10 24.04
N THR A 63 2.35 -8.45 23.41
CA THR A 63 0.94 -8.46 23.84
C THR A 63 0.10 -9.51 23.13
N HIS A 64 0.61 -10.11 22.04
CA HIS A 64 -0.10 -11.04 21.16
C HIS A 64 -1.38 -10.47 20.53
N LEU A 65 -1.48 -9.14 20.42
CA LEU A 65 -2.63 -8.47 19.85
C LEU A 65 -2.38 -8.09 18.39
N ALA A 66 -3.42 -8.27 17.56
CA ALA A 66 -3.45 -7.80 16.18
C ALA A 66 -4.00 -6.36 16.12
N ARG A 67 -3.33 -5.49 15.37
CA ARG A 67 -3.77 -4.11 15.07
C ARG A 67 -3.93 -3.95 13.57
N GLU A 68 -5.08 -3.45 13.14
CA GLU A 68 -5.33 -3.21 11.72
C GLU A 68 -4.45 -2.06 11.22
N ILE A 69 -3.79 -2.27 10.09
CA ILE A 69 -3.09 -1.23 9.36
C ILE A 69 -4.12 -0.61 8.44
N HIS A 70 -4.56 0.60 8.76
CA HIS A 70 -5.53 1.30 7.94
C HIS A 70 -4.88 1.82 6.67
N PHE A 71 -5.51 1.54 5.53
CA PHE A 71 -5.13 2.13 4.26
C PHE A 71 -5.38 3.64 4.30
N ARG A 72 -4.41 4.41 3.79
CA ARG A 72 -4.55 5.84 3.52
C ARG A 72 -3.82 6.16 2.21
N PRO A 73 -4.42 6.93 1.27
CA PRO A 73 -3.76 7.30 0.02
C PRO A 73 -2.38 7.95 0.23
N GLU A 74 -2.23 8.71 1.31
CA GLU A 74 -0.99 9.44 1.67
C GLU A 74 0.18 8.52 2.04
N LEU A 75 -0.08 7.22 2.23
CA LEU A 75 0.99 6.22 2.37
C LEU A 75 1.73 5.97 1.05
N PHE A 76 1.25 6.51 -0.07
CA PHE A 76 1.78 6.28 -1.41
C PHE A 76 2.22 7.57 -2.09
N LYS A 77 3.33 7.48 -2.80
CA LYS A 77 3.79 8.46 -3.78
C LYS A 77 3.33 7.98 -5.15
N TYR A 78 2.57 8.82 -5.85
CA TYR A 78 1.98 8.45 -7.15
C TYR A 78 2.91 8.72 -8.35
N ASN A 79 4.04 9.43 -8.17
CA ASN A 79 5.14 9.61 -9.16
C ASN A 79 4.68 9.61 -10.64
N ASP A 80 3.91 10.61 -11.04
CA ASP A 80 3.43 10.77 -12.42
C ASP A 80 2.62 9.59 -12.99
N ALA A 81 2.03 8.74 -12.13
CA ALA A 81 1.12 7.66 -12.53
C ALA A 81 -0.16 8.15 -13.23
N GLY A 82 -0.36 9.47 -13.35
CA GLY A 82 -1.60 10.05 -13.85
C GLY A 82 -2.79 9.81 -12.91
N VAL A 83 -2.52 9.53 -11.63
CA VAL A 83 -3.57 9.36 -10.62
C VAL A 83 -4.01 10.72 -10.12
N ASP A 84 -5.29 11.03 -10.30
CA ASP A 84 -5.95 12.18 -9.70
C ASP A 84 -6.33 11.83 -8.27
N THR A 85 -5.52 12.25 -7.31
CA THR A 85 -5.70 11.90 -5.89
C THR A 85 -6.98 12.49 -5.29
N THR A 86 -7.57 13.52 -5.91
CA THR A 86 -8.84 14.10 -5.44
C THR A 86 -10.01 13.10 -5.61
N GLN A 87 -9.92 12.20 -6.59
CA GLN A 87 -10.93 11.14 -6.80
C GLN A 87 -10.85 10.02 -5.75
N LEU A 88 -9.79 10.00 -4.94
CA LEU A 88 -9.58 9.04 -3.87
C LEU A 88 -10.20 9.52 -2.54
N GLU A 89 -10.48 10.81 -2.42
CA GLU A 89 -11.08 11.40 -1.23
C GLU A 89 -12.48 10.83 -0.98
N GLY A 90 -12.75 10.42 0.26
CA GLY A 90 -14.05 9.86 0.64
C GLY A 90 -14.33 8.44 0.12
N GLN A 91 -13.42 7.82 -0.64
CA GLN A 91 -13.60 6.47 -1.15
C GLN A 91 -13.38 5.43 -0.05
N SER A 92 -14.43 4.65 0.26
CA SER A 92 -14.37 3.62 1.31
C SER A 92 -13.87 2.26 0.82
N ASP A 93 -13.79 2.04 -0.50
CA ASP A 93 -13.44 0.74 -1.10
C ASP A 93 -11.96 0.63 -1.52
N LEU A 94 -11.18 1.70 -1.32
CA LEU A 94 -9.72 1.66 -1.50
C LEU A 94 -9.06 0.74 -0.46
N GLY A 95 -7.84 0.30 -0.75
CA GLY A 95 -7.12 -0.58 0.13
C GLY A 95 -5.78 -1.04 -0.42
N PHE A 96 -5.16 -1.95 0.32
CA PHE A 96 -3.94 -2.61 -0.12
C PHE A 96 -4.27 -3.75 -1.10
N ALA A 97 -3.49 -3.89 -2.17
CA ALA A 97 -3.54 -5.05 -3.05
C ALA A 97 -2.69 -6.23 -2.55
N GLY A 98 -1.72 -5.94 -1.67
CA GLY A 98 -0.76 -6.91 -1.17
C GLY A 98 0.40 -6.22 -0.47
N PHE A 99 1.47 -6.97 -0.21
CA PHE A 99 2.71 -6.45 0.35
C PHE A 99 3.91 -7.23 -0.17
N ARG A 100 5.10 -6.64 -0.01
CA ARG A 100 6.39 -7.33 -0.19
C ARG A 100 7.23 -7.18 1.06
N VAL A 101 8.05 -8.20 1.32
CA VAL A 101 9.08 -8.20 2.36
C VAL A 101 10.44 -8.22 1.67
N PHE A 102 11.36 -7.36 2.09
CA PHE A 102 12.70 -7.29 1.53
C PHE A 102 13.72 -6.90 2.58
N ASN A 103 14.99 -7.16 2.31
CA ASN A 103 16.10 -6.72 3.15
C ASN A 103 16.64 -5.39 2.62
N PRO A 104 16.44 -4.26 3.33
CA PRO A 104 16.89 -2.95 2.85
C PRO A 104 18.42 -2.84 2.74
N VAL A 105 19.18 -3.64 3.52
CA VAL A 105 20.65 -3.67 3.45
C VAL A 105 21.13 -4.26 2.12
N ILE A 106 20.38 -5.20 1.53
CA ILE A 106 20.74 -5.85 0.28
C ILE A 106 20.13 -5.11 -0.92
N SER A 107 18.91 -4.58 -0.78
CA SER A 107 18.20 -3.88 -1.87
C SER A 107 18.71 -2.47 -2.18
N GLY A 108 19.61 -1.91 -1.35
CA GLY A 108 20.26 -0.62 -1.59
C GLY A 108 21.62 -0.69 -2.31
N ARG A 109 22.03 -1.88 -2.78
CA ARG A 109 23.18 -2.06 -3.68
C ARG A 109 22.74 -2.15 -5.13
#